data_AF-A0A0W8FS61-F1
#
_entry.id   AF-A0A0W8FS61-F1
#
_cell.length_a   1.000
_cell.length_b   1.000
_cell.length_c   1.000
_cell.angle_alpha   90.00
_cell.angle_beta   90.00
_cell.angle_gamma   90.00
#
_symmetry.space_group_name_H-M   'P 1'
#
loop_
_entity.id
_entity.type
_entity.pdbx_description
1 polymer ?
#
loop_
_entity_poly.entity_id
_entity_poly.type
_entity_poly.pdbx_seq_one_letter_code
_entity_poly.pdbx_strand_id
1 'polypeptide(L)'
;MKKLFLRQIIVIFLMLTFILLPGYGQAGSRSHDREEYVLDSSAPSRTFPIMRPDDLTIRKWQDRYERAPRARIDERYHRRVHPRVVAKTDNTGIVSSTNLLDLLTYSPSESQGSCGDCWAWAGTRVMGIDLNTQQAKAANLSVQFINSCYGENACCGGWLSDVVDFYNSKLMAIPKSNTNAYFQDDDFQCSSRGNLSSVSCSSISTTTNYPLSSMSIATITTTGVAQATAISNIKNILNQGKAIWFAFYLPNSTAWNNFYNFWNNQSESAIWNPDNYCGQKWGSSGGGHAVTLVGYDDSDADTANHYWLLVNSWGTTANRPNGIFRVKMYANYGCTFSRLSAYALGFQTLDIAWGDGGGASSDTIAPTVTSFSIPSSSTSLTVSINTLTATDNVDVTGYMVTNSSTKPTASASGWSSSAPISYTFSSSTTSGTKTLYAWAKDAADNVSASLSASITLSLAGTPDLVISALSNQAKTITAYARSFSIRDTTKNQGTGSATASTTRYYLSTTTSKTSGSVLLSGTRSVPALAVGKTSSGSVTVRVPSGINRTTYYAIACADDNAVVSESNESNNCKTSSSRITVRY
;
A
#
# COMPACT_ATOMS: atom_id res chain seq x y z
N MET A 1 -16.29 18.02 -72.42
CA MET A 1 -16.86 19.22 -73.06
C MET A 1 -17.66 20.03 -72.04
N LYS A 2 -17.05 21.13 -71.56
CA LYS A 2 -17.63 22.47 -71.28
C LYS A 2 -19.05 22.63 -70.65
N LYS A 3 -19.03 23.25 -69.43
CA LYS A 3 -19.81 24.41 -68.89
C LYS A 3 -21.34 24.24 -68.69
N LEU A 4 -22.06 24.83 -67.72
CA LEU A 4 -21.93 25.67 -66.48
C LEU A 4 -23.38 25.72 -65.88
N PHE A 5 -23.74 25.87 -64.59
CA PHE A 5 -23.71 27.06 -63.70
C PHE A 5 -24.29 26.59 -62.31
N LEU A 6 -23.56 26.68 -61.18
CA LEU A 6 -23.62 27.67 -60.05
C LEU A 6 -24.90 27.57 -59.14
N ARG A 7 -24.87 27.49 -57.78
CA ARG A 7 -24.09 28.23 -56.76
C ARG A 7 -23.82 27.47 -55.44
N GLN A 8 -22.56 27.60 -55.04
CA GLN A 8 -21.78 27.51 -53.79
C GLN A 8 -22.25 28.44 -52.61
N ILE A 9 -21.82 28.34 -51.33
CA ILE A 9 -20.51 28.05 -50.69
C ILE A 9 -20.68 27.48 -49.25
N ILE A 10 -19.78 26.57 -48.86
CA ILE A 10 -19.35 26.18 -47.48
C ILE A 10 -17.86 26.52 -47.37
N VAL A 11 -17.34 26.96 -46.20
CA VAL A 11 -15.88 27.03 -45.96
C VAL A 11 -15.52 26.47 -44.58
N ILE A 12 -14.44 25.66 -44.60
CA ILE A 12 -13.84 24.85 -43.53
C ILE A 12 -12.51 25.48 -43.05
N PHE A 13 -12.25 25.28 -41.75
CA PHE A 13 -11.00 25.30 -40.96
C PHE A 13 -9.63 25.11 -41.67
N LEU A 14 -8.53 25.77 -41.21
CA LEU A 14 -7.57 25.35 -40.13
C LEU A 14 -6.21 26.13 -40.16
N MET A 15 -5.70 26.55 -38.97
CA MET A 15 -4.27 26.85 -38.58
C MET A 15 -3.55 28.14 -39.10
N LEU A 16 -2.67 28.90 -38.40
CA LEU A 16 -1.74 28.73 -37.24
C LEU A 16 -1.40 30.13 -36.58
N THR A 17 -1.45 30.21 -35.23
CA THR A 17 -0.58 30.90 -34.21
C THR A 17 -0.05 32.37 -34.25
N PHE A 18 -0.28 33.06 -33.10
CA PHE A 18 0.60 33.95 -32.25
C PHE A 18 1.01 35.36 -32.79
N ILE A 19 0.78 36.52 -32.14
CA ILE A 19 1.19 37.04 -30.80
C ILE A 19 0.41 38.34 -30.40
N LEU A 20 0.23 38.54 -29.07
CA LEU A 20 0.04 39.75 -28.21
C LEU A 20 -1.29 39.93 -27.43
N LEU A 21 -1.13 39.92 -26.09
CA LEU A 21 -2.06 40.03 -24.94
C LEU A 21 -2.60 41.47 -24.69
N PRO A 22 -3.68 41.68 -23.90
CA PRO A 22 -3.61 41.76 -22.42
C PRO A 22 -4.81 41.21 -21.61
N GLY A 23 -4.54 40.85 -20.34
CA GLY A 23 -5.52 40.96 -19.23
C GLY A 23 -6.10 39.66 -18.64
N TYR A 24 -5.32 38.95 -17.82
CA TYR A 24 -5.81 37.88 -16.93
C TYR A 24 -6.57 38.50 -15.74
N GLY A 25 -7.88 38.29 -15.67
CA GLY A 25 -8.71 38.52 -14.49
C GLY A 25 -9.21 37.19 -13.95
N GLN A 26 -8.89 36.89 -12.68
CA GLN A 26 -9.39 35.71 -11.98
C GLN A 26 -10.91 35.73 -11.87
N ALA A 27 -11.57 34.73 -12.47
CA ALA A 27 -12.96 34.41 -12.16
C ALA A 27 -12.97 33.32 -11.07
N GLY A 28 -13.38 33.72 -9.86
CA GLY A 28 -13.60 32.80 -8.75
C GLY A 28 -14.64 31.75 -9.10
N SER A 29 -14.23 30.49 -9.04
CA SER A 29 -15.12 29.33 -9.05
C SER A 29 -16.01 29.38 -7.80
N ARG A 30 -17.30 29.66 -7.99
CA ARG A 30 -18.33 29.47 -6.95
C ARG A 30 -18.32 28.01 -6.52
N SER A 31 -18.12 27.78 -5.22
CA SER A 31 -18.28 26.47 -4.57
C SER A 31 -19.70 25.94 -4.80
N HIS A 32 -19.85 24.61 -4.87
CA HIS A 32 -21.13 23.90 -4.76
C HIS A 32 -22.09 24.60 -3.80
N ASP A 33 -23.37 24.68 -4.19
CA ASP A 33 -24.49 25.12 -3.36
C ASP A 33 -24.46 24.36 -2.02
N ARG A 34 -23.86 24.97 -0.99
CA ARG A 34 -23.88 24.46 0.39
C ARG A 34 -25.20 24.91 1.02
N GLU A 35 -25.97 23.96 1.52
CA GLU A 35 -27.27 24.22 2.15
C GLU A 35 -27.07 25.02 3.44
N GLU A 36 -27.67 26.21 3.49
CA GLU A 36 -27.69 27.08 4.68
C GLU A 36 -28.43 26.37 5.83
N TYR A 37 -27.74 26.11 6.94
CA TYR A 37 -28.33 25.48 8.12
C TYR A 37 -29.26 26.48 8.84
N VAL A 38 -30.53 26.11 9.04
CA VAL A 38 -31.50 26.93 9.79
C VAL A 38 -31.35 26.63 11.28
N LEU A 39 -30.96 27.62 12.07
CA LEU A 39 -30.65 27.45 13.50
C LEU A 39 -31.43 28.42 14.37
N ASP A 40 -31.79 27.96 15.58
CA ASP A 40 -32.55 28.74 16.55
C ASP A 40 -31.67 29.80 17.24
N SER A 41 -31.71 31.02 16.72
CA SER A 41 -30.99 32.19 17.24
C SER A 41 -31.63 32.81 18.50
N SER A 42 -32.73 32.25 19.01
CA SER A 42 -33.45 32.79 20.17
C SER A 42 -32.99 32.22 21.53
N ALA A 43 -32.07 31.25 21.53
CA ALA A 43 -31.60 30.61 22.75
C ALA A 43 -30.60 31.49 23.55
N PRO A 44 -30.76 31.62 24.88
CA PRO A 44 -29.88 32.47 25.70
C PRO A 44 -28.42 31.97 25.70
N SER A 45 -27.49 32.91 25.77
CA SER A 45 -26.06 32.71 26.08
C SER A 45 -25.91 31.76 27.28
N ARG A 46 -25.22 30.64 27.11
CA ARG A 46 -24.96 29.68 28.18
C ARG A 46 -23.47 29.35 28.24
N THR A 47 -23.00 29.17 29.46
CA THR A 47 -21.63 28.83 29.89
C THR A 47 -21.05 27.55 29.27
N PHE A 48 -21.84 26.78 28.51
CA PHE A 48 -21.40 25.56 27.82
C PHE A 48 -22.07 25.48 26.43
N PRO A 49 -21.32 25.63 25.33
CA PRO A 49 -21.86 25.82 24.00
C PRO A 49 -22.04 24.47 23.33
N ILE A 50 -23.20 23.90 23.60
CA ILE A 50 -23.72 22.75 22.88
C ILE A 50 -24.20 23.22 21.51
N MET A 51 -24.19 22.32 20.53
CA MET A 51 -24.84 22.57 19.25
C MET A 51 -26.35 22.53 19.44
N ARG A 52 -27.06 23.50 18.85
CA ARG A 52 -28.53 23.56 18.83
C ARG A 52 -29.07 23.52 17.39
N PRO A 53 -28.77 22.44 16.64
CA PRO A 53 -29.34 22.25 15.32
C PRO A 53 -30.86 22.11 15.38
N ASP A 54 -31.55 22.62 14.37
CA ASP A 54 -32.97 22.32 14.21
C ASP A 54 -33.19 20.83 13.86
N ASP A 55 -34.44 20.38 13.98
CA ASP A 55 -34.79 18.97 13.75
C ASP A 55 -34.46 18.51 12.31
N LEU A 56 -34.51 19.43 11.33
CA LEU A 56 -34.17 19.12 9.94
C LEU A 56 -32.67 18.87 9.79
N THR A 57 -31.84 19.71 10.40
CA THR A 57 -30.38 19.60 10.39
C THR A 57 -29.94 18.29 11.06
N ILE A 58 -30.54 17.93 12.20
CA ILE A 58 -30.22 16.65 12.86
C ILE A 58 -30.57 15.46 11.96
N ARG A 59 -31.71 15.49 11.26
CA ARG A 59 -32.08 14.42 10.31
C ARG A 59 -31.09 14.32 9.15
N LYS A 60 -30.62 15.45 8.63
CA LYS A 60 -29.59 15.48 7.57
C LYS A 60 -28.27 14.90 8.07
N TRP A 61 -27.86 15.23 9.29
CA TRP A 61 -26.65 14.64 9.89
C TRP A 61 -26.81 13.14 10.13
N GLN A 62 -27.97 12.68 10.60
CA GLN A 62 -28.27 11.25 10.75
C GLN A 62 -28.21 10.52 9.40
N ASP A 63 -28.79 11.09 8.35
CA ASP A 63 -28.76 10.51 7.00
C ASP A 63 -27.31 10.44 6.46
N ARG A 64 -26.51 11.50 6.64
CA ARG A 64 -25.07 11.47 6.32
C ARG A 64 -24.31 10.41 7.13
N TYR A 65 -24.61 10.28 8.42
CA TYR A 65 -24.01 9.27 9.30
C TYR A 65 -24.28 7.84 8.82
N GLU A 66 -25.52 7.56 8.41
CA GLU A 66 -25.92 6.23 7.93
C GLU A 66 -25.37 5.90 6.54
N ARG A 67 -25.30 6.89 5.64
CA ARG A 67 -24.78 6.74 4.27
C ARG A 67 -23.26 6.75 4.18
N ALA A 68 -22.55 7.20 5.20
CA ALA A 68 -21.09 7.22 5.20
C ALA A 68 -20.52 5.79 5.09
N PRO A 69 -19.35 5.63 4.44
CA PRO A 69 -18.62 4.36 4.42
C PRO A 69 -18.40 3.81 5.83
N ARG A 70 -18.36 2.48 5.96
CA ARG A 70 -18.13 1.84 7.26
C ARG A 70 -16.64 1.77 7.57
N ALA A 71 -16.30 2.09 8.81
CA ALA A 71 -14.93 2.01 9.31
C ALA A 71 -14.41 0.57 9.18
N ARG A 72 -13.19 0.43 8.66
CA ARG A 72 -12.57 -0.86 8.42
C ARG A 72 -12.24 -1.53 9.75
N ILE A 73 -12.87 -2.68 10.00
CA ILE A 73 -12.48 -3.59 11.08
C ILE A 73 -11.34 -4.47 10.59
N ASP A 74 -10.20 -4.45 11.28
CA ASP A 74 -9.04 -5.29 10.98
C ASP A 74 -8.85 -6.30 12.11
N GLU A 75 -8.99 -7.59 11.78
CA GLU A 75 -8.95 -8.70 12.73
C GLU A 75 -7.68 -8.73 13.60
N ARG A 76 -6.56 -8.20 13.10
CA ARG A 76 -5.31 -8.13 13.85
C ARG A 76 -5.45 -7.28 15.11
N TYR A 77 -6.29 -6.25 15.07
CA TYR A 77 -6.47 -5.29 16.16
C TYR A 77 -7.50 -5.73 17.21
N HIS A 78 -8.05 -6.93 17.11
CA HIS A 78 -8.77 -7.56 18.23
C HIS A 78 -7.81 -8.03 19.35
N ARG A 79 -6.55 -8.30 19.02
CA ARG A 79 -5.54 -8.85 19.97
C ARG A 79 -4.22 -8.08 19.98
N ARG A 80 -4.12 -6.99 19.22
CA ARG A 80 -2.92 -6.17 19.09
C ARG A 80 -3.33 -4.70 19.04
N VAL A 81 -2.36 -3.84 19.31
CA VAL A 81 -2.49 -2.40 19.10
C VAL A 81 -1.41 -1.91 18.16
N HIS A 82 -1.62 -0.73 17.58
CA HIS A 82 -0.64 -0.06 16.76
C HIS A 82 0.63 0.23 17.61
N PRO A 83 1.85 0.13 17.08
CA PRO A 83 3.08 0.22 17.89
C PRO A 83 3.23 1.51 18.71
N ARG A 84 2.60 2.60 18.27
CA ARG A 84 2.61 3.90 18.97
C ARG A 84 1.53 4.04 20.05
N VAL A 85 0.64 3.06 20.19
CA VAL A 85 -0.50 3.10 21.12
C VAL A 85 -0.11 2.47 22.44
N VAL A 86 -0.40 3.18 23.53
CA VAL A 86 -0.25 2.64 24.89
C VAL A 86 -1.45 1.75 25.21
N ALA A 87 -1.18 0.49 25.55
CA ALA A 87 -2.20 -0.49 25.86
C ALA A 87 -1.77 -1.48 26.95
N LYS A 88 -2.75 -2.09 27.61
CA LYS A 88 -2.54 -3.22 28.51
C LYS A 88 -3.28 -4.44 27.99
N THR A 89 -2.77 -5.62 28.34
CA THR A 89 -3.43 -6.90 28.05
C THR A 89 -3.86 -7.56 29.34
N ASP A 90 -4.98 -8.29 29.29
CA ASP A 90 -5.40 -9.15 30.38
C ASP A 90 -4.57 -10.44 30.43
N ASN A 91 -4.87 -11.29 31.41
CA ASN A 91 -4.18 -12.58 31.61
C ASN A 91 -4.40 -13.58 30.45
N THR A 92 -5.29 -13.30 29.50
CA THR A 92 -5.57 -14.12 28.31
C THR A 92 -4.86 -13.59 27.05
N GLY A 93 -4.16 -12.45 27.17
CA GLY A 93 -3.50 -11.78 26.06
C GLY A 93 -4.44 -10.95 25.17
N ILE A 94 -5.66 -10.66 25.63
CA ILE A 94 -6.60 -9.75 24.97
C ILE A 94 -6.33 -8.33 25.46
N VAL A 95 -6.43 -7.33 24.57
CA VAL A 95 -6.25 -5.93 24.93
C VAL A 95 -7.39 -5.48 25.84
N SER A 96 -7.05 -5.10 27.08
CA SER A 96 -8.00 -4.72 28.14
C SER A 96 -8.04 -3.22 28.41
N SER A 97 -7.08 -2.46 27.87
CA SER A 97 -7.14 -1.00 27.85
C SER A 97 -6.29 -0.41 26.74
N THR A 98 -6.68 0.77 26.27
CA THR A 98 -5.97 1.55 25.26
C THR A 98 -6.08 3.02 25.60
N ASN A 99 -4.98 3.76 25.44
CA ASN A 99 -4.92 5.19 25.66
C ASN A 99 -4.15 5.88 24.53
N LEU A 100 -4.84 6.75 23.79
CA LEU A 100 -4.29 7.56 22.70
C LEU A 100 -3.90 8.98 23.14
N LEU A 101 -4.02 9.34 24.43
CA LEU A 101 -3.68 10.69 24.91
C LEU A 101 -2.22 11.05 24.62
N ASP A 102 -1.29 10.10 24.70
CA ASP A 102 0.13 10.34 24.39
C ASP A 102 0.37 10.67 22.90
N LEU A 103 -0.62 10.36 22.04
CA LEU A 103 -0.60 10.72 20.63
C LEU A 103 -1.23 12.10 20.37
N LEU A 104 -1.96 12.65 21.33
CA LEU A 104 -2.61 13.96 21.22
C LEU A 104 -1.76 15.04 21.88
N THR A 105 -1.23 15.97 21.09
CA THR A 105 -0.70 17.23 21.64
C THR A 105 -1.85 18.22 21.81
N TYR A 106 -2.21 18.53 23.05
CA TYR A 106 -3.25 19.50 23.39
C TYR A 106 -2.94 20.19 24.71
N SER A 107 -3.64 21.28 25.02
CA SER A 107 -3.62 21.89 26.35
C SER A 107 -4.96 21.63 27.03
N PRO A 108 -5.01 20.98 28.21
CA PRO A 108 -6.27 20.69 28.91
C PRO A 108 -7.16 21.91 29.17
N SER A 109 -6.57 23.10 29.31
CA SER A 109 -7.27 24.36 29.53
C SER A 109 -7.94 24.93 28.28
N GLU A 110 -7.73 24.34 27.10
CA GLU A 110 -8.38 24.77 25.87
C GLU A 110 -9.89 24.64 25.96
N SER A 111 -10.56 25.75 25.70
CA SER A 111 -12.00 25.88 25.79
C SER A 111 -12.55 26.54 24.54
N GLN A 112 -13.62 25.98 24.01
CA GLN A 112 -14.43 26.59 22.96
C GLN A 112 -15.27 27.78 23.47
N GLY A 113 -15.31 28.00 24.79
CA GLY A 113 -15.98 29.14 25.40
C GLY A 113 -17.50 29.14 25.19
N SER A 114 -18.03 30.04 24.39
CA SER A 114 -19.45 30.17 24.02
C SER A 114 -19.73 29.83 22.54
N CYS A 115 -18.69 29.47 21.80
CA CYS A 115 -18.76 29.06 20.41
C CYS A 115 -19.19 27.58 20.30
N GLY A 116 -20.23 27.29 19.51
CA GLY A 116 -20.77 25.95 19.29
C GLY A 116 -19.94 25.05 18.36
N ASP A 117 -18.62 25.24 18.28
CA ASP A 117 -17.71 24.59 17.34
C ASP A 117 -17.10 23.27 17.87
N CYS A 118 -17.71 22.63 18.88
CA CYS A 118 -17.24 21.36 19.44
C CYS A 118 -16.97 20.27 18.39
N TRP A 119 -17.71 20.30 17.27
CA TRP A 119 -17.52 19.42 16.11
C TRP A 119 -16.14 19.60 15.48
N ALA A 120 -15.66 20.84 15.36
CA ALA A 120 -14.35 21.19 14.86
C ALA A 120 -13.26 20.83 15.87
N TRP A 121 -13.44 21.13 17.16
CA TRP A 121 -12.50 20.71 18.22
C TRP A 121 -12.28 19.20 18.22
N ALA A 122 -13.37 18.43 18.22
CA ALA A 122 -13.28 16.98 18.22
C ALA A 122 -12.63 16.45 16.93
N GLY A 123 -12.99 17.03 15.77
CA GLY A 123 -12.44 16.64 14.47
C GLY A 123 -10.95 16.93 14.34
N THR A 124 -10.52 18.13 14.70
CA THR A 124 -9.11 18.55 14.68
C THR A 124 -8.25 17.70 15.62
N ARG A 125 -8.78 17.26 16.77
CA ARG A 125 -8.08 16.33 17.66
C ARG A 125 -7.98 14.91 17.09
N VAL A 126 -9.02 14.41 16.41
CA VAL A 126 -8.95 13.14 15.67
C VAL A 126 -7.85 13.22 14.61
N MET A 127 -7.77 14.33 13.88
CA MET A 127 -6.69 14.56 12.91
C MET A 127 -5.31 14.61 13.56
N GLY A 128 -5.15 15.28 14.71
CA GLY A 128 -3.87 15.37 15.41
C GLY A 128 -3.33 14.01 15.86
N ILE A 129 -4.21 13.15 16.39
CA ILE A 129 -3.86 11.78 16.77
C ILE A 129 -3.49 10.95 15.53
N ASP A 130 -4.26 11.07 14.45
CA ASP A 130 -3.98 10.34 13.21
C ASP A 130 -2.65 10.79 12.57
N LEU A 131 -2.36 12.10 12.55
CA LEU A 131 -1.08 12.65 12.09
C LEU A 131 0.10 12.10 12.90
N ASN A 132 -0.01 12.07 14.23
CA ASN A 132 1.05 11.55 15.08
C ASN A 132 1.17 10.02 14.97
N THR A 133 0.07 9.32 14.67
CA THR A 133 0.07 7.87 14.43
C THR A 133 0.77 7.52 13.13
N GLN A 134 0.44 8.23 12.04
CA GLN A 134 0.93 7.93 10.68
C GLN A 134 2.33 8.51 10.41
N GLN A 135 2.62 9.73 10.88
CA GLN A 135 3.86 10.44 10.52
C GLN A 135 4.78 10.72 11.72
N ALA A 136 4.44 10.26 12.93
CA ALA A 136 5.16 10.60 14.16
C ALA A 136 5.33 12.12 14.42
N LYS A 137 4.43 12.93 13.86
CA LYS A 137 4.41 14.38 14.04
C LYS A 137 3.36 14.75 15.08
N ALA A 138 3.83 15.09 16.28
CA ALA A 138 3.00 15.55 17.37
C ALA A 138 2.82 17.07 17.28
N ALA A 139 1.63 17.53 16.92
CA ALA A 139 1.31 18.94 16.81
C ALA A 139 -0.08 19.23 17.36
N ASN A 140 -0.21 20.29 18.15
CA ASN A 140 -1.51 20.81 18.51
C ASN A 140 -2.06 21.58 17.31
N LEU A 141 -3.02 20.97 16.60
CA LEU A 141 -3.59 21.53 15.38
C LEU A 141 -4.55 22.69 15.67
N SER A 142 -4.57 23.68 14.80
CA SER A 142 -5.36 24.90 14.97
C SER A 142 -6.85 24.65 14.69
N VAL A 143 -7.68 24.79 15.72
CA VAL A 143 -9.14 24.89 15.57
C VAL A 143 -9.55 26.27 15.03
N GLN A 144 -8.80 27.33 15.39
CA GLN A 144 -9.03 28.67 14.85
C GLN A 144 -9.00 28.69 13.32
N PHE A 145 -8.15 27.87 12.70
CA PHE A 145 -8.05 27.78 11.25
C PHE A 145 -9.37 27.34 10.62
N ILE A 146 -9.97 26.25 11.09
CA ILE A 146 -11.29 25.85 10.59
C ILE A 146 -12.34 26.88 10.99
N ASN A 147 -12.32 27.41 12.22
CA ASN A 147 -13.31 28.39 12.68
C ASN A 147 -13.37 29.64 11.79
N SER A 148 -12.21 30.23 11.46
CA SER A 148 -12.13 31.45 10.65
C SER A 148 -12.25 31.21 9.15
N CYS A 149 -11.79 30.06 8.65
CA CYS A 149 -11.67 29.80 7.21
C CYS A 149 -12.76 28.91 6.62
N TYR A 150 -13.72 28.45 7.44
CA TYR A 150 -14.83 27.58 7.02
C TYR A 150 -15.71 28.21 5.94
N GLY A 151 -15.89 29.53 5.99
CA GLY A 151 -16.73 30.30 5.05
C GLY A 151 -18.15 30.56 5.56
N GLU A 152 -18.50 29.97 6.71
CA GLU A 152 -19.71 30.23 7.49
C GLU A 152 -19.33 30.35 8.98
N ASN A 153 -20.27 30.74 9.83
CA ASN A 153 -20.03 30.85 11.26
C ASN A 153 -19.96 29.45 11.90
N ALA A 154 -18.75 28.93 12.10
CA ALA A 154 -18.54 27.58 12.66
C ALA A 154 -19.04 27.42 14.11
N CYS A 155 -19.26 28.53 14.84
CA CYS A 155 -19.88 28.53 16.18
C CYS A 155 -21.38 28.19 16.16
N CYS A 156 -21.99 28.11 14.99
CA CYS A 156 -23.37 27.68 14.81
C CYS A 156 -23.57 26.16 14.90
N GLY A 157 -22.47 25.40 14.96
CA GLY A 157 -22.50 23.95 14.99
C GLY A 157 -22.24 23.35 13.61
N GLY A 158 -21.99 22.05 13.60
CA GLY A 158 -21.56 21.31 12.43
C GLY A 158 -21.39 19.84 12.75
N TRP A 159 -20.99 19.06 11.76
CA TRP A 159 -20.80 17.63 11.85
C TRP A 159 -19.39 17.25 11.37
N LEU A 160 -19.00 15.99 11.57
CA LEU A 160 -17.69 15.53 11.10
C LEU A 160 -17.53 15.65 9.57
N SER A 161 -18.63 15.56 8.81
CA SER A 161 -18.59 15.77 7.35
C SER A 161 -18.11 17.18 6.99
N ASP A 162 -18.49 18.19 7.79
CA ASP A 162 -18.11 19.57 7.53
C ASP A 162 -16.60 19.80 7.79
N VAL A 163 -16.00 19.02 8.72
CA VAL A 163 -14.53 18.97 8.92
C VAL A 163 -13.87 18.41 7.67
N VAL A 164 -14.39 17.31 7.14
CA VAL A 164 -13.86 16.68 5.91
C VAL A 164 -13.95 17.64 4.72
N ASP A 165 -15.10 18.27 4.52
CA ASP A 165 -15.29 19.23 3.42
C ASP A 165 -14.34 20.41 3.53
N PHE A 166 -14.15 20.95 4.75
CA PHE A 166 -13.19 22.02 4.99
C PHE A 166 -11.76 21.58 4.64
N TYR A 167 -11.25 20.51 5.25
CA TYR A 167 -9.86 20.11 5.09
C TYR A 167 -9.55 19.57 3.69
N ASN A 168 -10.52 18.97 2.99
CA ASN A 168 -10.37 18.65 1.56
C ASN A 168 -10.34 19.91 0.68
N SER A 169 -11.01 21.00 1.08
CA SER A 169 -10.93 22.27 0.34
C SER A 169 -9.59 23.01 0.56
N LYS A 170 -8.95 22.80 1.71
CA LYS A 170 -7.68 23.46 2.07
C LYS A 170 -6.45 22.61 1.76
N LEU A 171 -6.59 21.29 1.75
CA LEU A 171 -5.51 20.30 1.59
C LEU A 171 -4.34 20.51 2.56
N MET A 172 -4.61 21.07 3.73
CA MET A 172 -3.61 21.29 4.78
C MET A 172 -4.27 21.45 6.16
N ALA A 173 -3.59 20.98 7.19
CA ALA A 173 -3.80 21.39 8.57
C ALA A 173 -2.63 22.27 9.03
N ILE A 174 -2.83 23.12 10.02
CA ILE A 174 -1.78 24.01 10.54
C ILE A 174 -1.64 23.85 12.05
N PRO A 175 -0.45 24.03 12.62
CA PRO A 175 -0.30 24.02 14.07
C PRO A 175 -0.88 25.31 14.67
N LYS A 176 -1.41 25.19 15.88
CA LYS A 176 -1.88 26.29 16.73
C LYS A 176 -0.82 27.37 16.96
N SER A 177 0.46 26.98 16.95
CA SER A 177 1.59 27.90 17.16
C SER A 177 1.83 28.88 16.02
N ASN A 178 1.17 28.72 14.87
CA ASN A 178 1.23 29.71 13.80
C ASN A 178 0.63 31.04 14.27
N THR A 179 1.11 32.14 13.68
CA THR A 179 0.58 33.48 13.93
C THR A 179 -0.93 33.51 13.71
N ASN A 180 -1.67 34.00 14.72
CA ASN A 180 -3.14 34.06 14.78
C ASN A 180 -3.88 32.71 14.68
N ALA A 181 -3.19 31.57 14.78
CA ALA A 181 -3.79 30.24 14.70
C ALA A 181 -4.19 29.66 16.07
N TYR A 182 -3.95 30.36 17.18
CA TYR A 182 -4.52 30.01 18.48
C TYR A 182 -5.99 30.44 18.55
N PHE A 183 -6.80 29.66 19.29
CA PHE A 183 -8.22 29.92 19.43
C PHE A 183 -8.48 31.23 20.18
N GLN A 184 -9.31 32.08 19.59
CA GLN A 184 -9.62 33.46 20.02
C GLN A 184 -11.13 33.77 19.98
N ASP A 185 -11.95 32.81 19.54
CA ASP A 185 -13.40 32.97 19.38
C ASP A 185 -14.18 32.36 20.56
N ASP A 186 -13.60 32.34 21.76
CA ASP A 186 -14.22 31.75 22.95
C ASP A 186 -15.40 32.60 23.47
N ASP A 187 -15.53 33.86 23.11
CA ASP A 187 -16.72 34.68 23.36
C ASP A 187 -17.66 34.80 22.14
N PHE A 188 -17.34 34.12 21.04
CA PHE A 188 -18.08 34.21 19.79
C PHE A 188 -19.35 33.36 19.82
N GLN A 189 -20.46 33.94 19.37
CA GLN A 189 -21.77 33.28 19.36
C GLN A 189 -22.28 33.03 17.95
N CYS A 190 -23.15 32.03 17.81
CA CYS A 190 -23.85 31.80 16.55
C CYS A 190 -24.69 33.02 16.18
N SER A 191 -24.45 33.56 14.99
CA SER A 191 -25.24 34.65 14.42
C SER A 191 -25.33 34.49 12.90
N SER A 192 -26.53 34.72 12.37
CA SER A 192 -26.79 34.78 10.91
C SER A 192 -26.50 36.18 10.32
N ARG A 193 -26.10 37.14 11.16
CA ARG A 193 -25.78 38.51 10.79
C ARG A 193 -24.55 38.96 11.58
N GLY A 194 -23.46 39.29 10.90
CA GLY A 194 -22.23 39.75 11.53
C GLY A 194 -20.98 39.10 10.93
N ASN A 195 -19.84 39.32 11.58
CA ASN A 195 -18.61 38.61 11.23
C ASN A 195 -18.79 37.10 11.46
N LEU A 196 -18.02 36.28 10.74
CA LEU A 196 -18.05 34.82 10.91
C LEU A 196 -17.12 34.34 12.02
N SER A 197 -16.11 35.15 12.35
CA SER A 197 -15.08 34.93 13.37
C SER A 197 -14.48 36.30 13.75
N SER A 198 -13.94 36.44 14.95
CA SER A 198 -13.15 37.61 15.38
C SER A 198 -11.78 37.69 14.67
N VAL A 199 -11.28 36.55 14.19
CA VAL A 199 -10.01 36.43 13.46
C VAL A 199 -10.30 36.26 11.97
N SER A 200 -9.77 37.15 11.14
CA SER A 200 -9.88 37.00 9.68
C SER A 200 -9.06 35.80 9.20
N CYS A 201 -9.65 34.95 8.34
CA CYS A 201 -8.94 33.82 7.72
C CYS A 201 -7.63 34.25 7.04
N SER A 202 -7.60 35.40 6.37
CA SER A 202 -6.40 35.90 5.68
C SER A 202 -5.28 36.35 6.62
N SER A 203 -5.57 36.51 7.91
CA SER A 203 -4.60 36.91 8.94
C SER A 203 -3.92 35.70 9.61
N ILE A 204 -4.42 34.48 9.37
CA ILE A 204 -3.87 33.25 9.94
C ILE A 204 -2.70 32.79 9.07
N SER A 205 -1.53 32.66 9.67
CA SER A 205 -0.35 32.13 8.96
C SER A 205 -0.53 30.65 8.66
N THR A 206 -0.28 30.26 7.41
CA THR A 206 -0.29 28.86 6.95
C THR A 206 1.10 28.36 6.57
N THR A 207 2.16 29.10 6.92
CA THR A 207 3.54 28.82 6.50
C THR A 207 4.01 27.46 6.98
N THR A 208 3.87 27.16 8.27
CA THR A 208 4.04 25.81 8.79
C THR A 208 2.71 25.09 8.64
N ASN A 209 2.71 23.97 7.95
CA ASN A 209 1.51 23.18 7.74
C ASN A 209 1.83 21.68 7.60
N TYR A 210 0.78 20.87 7.73
CA TYR A 210 0.75 19.44 7.49
C TYR A 210 -0.18 19.22 6.30
N PRO A 211 0.34 19.03 5.09
CA PRO A 211 -0.46 18.83 3.89
C PRO A 211 -1.31 17.57 3.97
N LEU A 212 -2.46 17.63 3.29
CA LEU A 212 -3.36 16.51 3.11
C LEU A 212 -3.51 16.25 1.62
N SER A 213 -3.46 14.98 1.24
CA SER A 213 -3.82 14.52 -0.09
C SER A 213 -5.32 14.29 -0.20
N SER A 214 -5.92 13.70 0.84
CA SER A 214 -7.38 13.53 0.94
C SER A 214 -7.81 13.19 2.36
N MET A 215 -9.09 13.37 2.64
CA MET A 215 -9.75 12.96 3.87
C MET A 215 -11.14 12.40 3.56
N SER A 216 -11.57 11.39 4.30
CA SER A 216 -12.94 10.90 4.26
C SER A 216 -13.44 10.50 5.66
N ILE A 217 -14.76 10.55 5.85
CA ILE A 217 -15.40 10.04 7.06
C ILE A 217 -15.63 8.54 6.96
N ALA A 218 -15.55 7.86 8.11
CA ALA A 218 -15.97 6.47 8.24
C ALA A 218 -16.83 6.27 9.50
N THR A 219 -18.02 5.70 9.33
CA THR A 219 -18.95 5.39 10.42
C THR A 219 -18.63 4.04 11.03
N ILE A 220 -18.52 4.00 12.36
CA ILE A 220 -18.34 2.76 13.11
C ILE A 220 -19.71 2.13 13.33
N THR A 221 -19.87 0.88 12.92
CA THR A 221 -21.13 0.16 13.11
C THR A 221 -21.36 -0.16 14.59
N THR A 222 -22.24 0.60 15.23
CA THR A 222 -22.62 0.41 16.64
C THR A 222 -24.12 0.14 16.83
N THR A 223 -24.94 0.49 15.84
CA THR A 223 -26.39 0.26 15.83
C THR A 223 -26.76 -0.89 14.89
N GLY A 224 -27.92 -1.53 15.13
CA GLY A 224 -28.36 -2.69 14.35
C GLY A 224 -27.51 -3.96 14.55
N VAL A 225 -26.62 -3.96 15.55
CA VAL A 225 -25.74 -5.08 15.92
C VAL A 225 -25.83 -5.35 17.42
N ALA A 226 -25.32 -6.51 17.85
CA ALA A 226 -25.25 -6.84 19.27
C ALA A 226 -24.30 -5.88 20.02
N GLN A 227 -24.57 -5.62 21.31
CA GLN A 227 -23.78 -4.69 22.13
C GLN A 227 -22.28 -5.08 22.18
N ALA A 228 -21.97 -6.37 22.32
CA ALA A 228 -20.60 -6.85 22.30
C ALA A 228 -19.90 -6.55 20.95
N THR A 229 -20.61 -6.65 19.83
CA THR A 229 -20.09 -6.30 18.50
C THR A 229 -19.84 -4.80 18.38
N ALA A 230 -20.76 -3.96 18.87
CA ALA A 230 -20.57 -2.51 18.89
C ALA A 230 -19.32 -2.12 19.69
N ILE A 231 -19.16 -2.67 20.90
CA ILE A 231 -17.98 -2.47 21.75
C ILE A 231 -16.71 -2.94 21.02
N SER A 232 -16.72 -4.15 20.45
CA SER A 232 -15.59 -4.70 19.71
C SER A 232 -15.18 -3.82 18.54
N ASN A 233 -16.15 -3.29 17.78
CA ASN A 233 -15.88 -2.40 16.65
C ASN A 233 -15.23 -1.09 17.09
N ILE A 234 -15.72 -0.46 18.18
CA ILE A 234 -15.13 0.77 18.73
C ILE A 234 -13.69 0.51 19.20
N LYS A 235 -13.48 -0.58 19.97
CA LYS A 235 -12.13 -0.97 20.42
C LYS A 235 -11.19 -1.21 19.25
N ASN A 236 -11.65 -1.89 18.20
CA ASN A 236 -10.84 -2.19 17.03
C ASN A 236 -10.28 -0.91 16.39
N ILE A 237 -11.10 0.13 16.25
CA ILE A 237 -10.65 1.42 15.70
C ILE A 237 -9.63 2.10 16.61
N LEU A 238 -9.86 2.12 17.93
CA LEU A 238 -8.91 2.69 18.89
C LEU A 238 -7.57 1.94 18.90
N ASN A 239 -7.63 0.61 18.83
CA ASN A 239 -6.46 -0.25 18.78
C ASN A 239 -5.62 -0.01 17.50
N GLN A 240 -6.24 0.42 16.40
CA GLN A 240 -5.53 0.86 15.18
C GLN A 240 -4.75 2.17 15.37
N GLY A 241 -4.85 2.84 16.52
CA GLY A 241 -4.27 4.17 16.74
C GLY A 241 -5.15 5.31 16.24
N LYS A 242 -6.42 5.04 15.92
CA LYS A 242 -7.35 6.03 15.40
C LYS A 242 -8.28 6.50 16.51
N ALA A 243 -8.33 7.81 16.74
CA ALA A 243 -9.33 8.39 17.61
C ALA A 243 -10.71 8.42 16.94
N ILE A 244 -11.73 8.55 17.77
CA ILE A 244 -13.13 8.51 17.34
C ILE A 244 -13.77 9.86 17.67
N TRP A 245 -14.38 10.47 16.68
CA TRP A 245 -15.29 11.59 16.85
C TRP A 245 -16.61 11.04 17.41
N PHE A 246 -16.89 11.38 18.67
CA PHE A 246 -18.05 10.91 19.40
C PHE A 246 -19.05 12.05 19.57
N ALA A 247 -20.20 11.94 18.93
CA ALA A 247 -21.33 12.83 19.15
C ALA A 247 -22.32 12.21 20.12
N PHE A 248 -22.90 13.05 20.97
CA PHE A 248 -24.05 12.67 21.77
C PHE A 248 -25.09 13.78 21.81
N TYR A 249 -26.35 13.38 21.89
CA TYR A 249 -27.50 14.28 22.03
C TYR A 249 -28.14 14.14 23.41
N LEU A 250 -28.67 15.24 23.93
CA LEU A 250 -29.49 15.24 25.14
C LEU A 250 -30.84 15.95 24.90
N PRO A 251 -31.94 15.38 25.40
CA PRO A 251 -33.28 15.69 24.89
C PRO A 251 -33.88 17.00 25.40
N ASN A 252 -33.40 17.51 26.54
CA ASN A 252 -33.99 18.66 27.21
C ASN A 252 -33.01 19.33 28.20
N SER A 253 -33.44 20.47 28.75
CA SER A 253 -32.67 21.26 29.71
C SER A 253 -32.31 20.49 30.98
N THR A 254 -33.18 19.60 31.48
CA THR A 254 -32.89 18.78 32.66
C THR A 254 -31.74 17.81 32.38
N ALA A 255 -31.75 17.15 31.23
CA ALA A 255 -30.65 16.27 30.82
C ALA A 255 -29.33 17.03 30.67
N TRP A 256 -29.36 18.21 30.07
CA TRP A 256 -28.19 19.09 29.97
C TRP A 256 -27.68 19.56 31.33
N ASN A 257 -28.56 19.99 32.23
CA ASN A 257 -28.19 20.40 33.58
C ASN A 257 -27.54 19.24 34.37
N ASN A 258 -28.05 18.03 34.20
CA ASN A 258 -27.43 16.84 34.80
C ASN A 258 -26.03 16.59 34.25
N PHE A 259 -25.81 16.74 32.94
CA PHE A 259 -24.48 16.64 32.34
C PHE A 259 -23.54 17.75 32.81
N TYR A 260 -24.00 19.00 32.91
CA TYR A 260 -23.21 20.10 33.44
C TYR A 260 -22.83 19.87 34.90
N ASN A 261 -23.74 19.35 35.71
CA ASN A 261 -23.45 18.97 37.09
C ASN A 261 -22.43 17.84 37.17
N PHE A 262 -22.53 16.84 36.29
CA PHE A 262 -21.51 15.79 36.16
C PHE A 262 -20.15 16.37 35.77
N TRP A 263 -20.10 17.26 34.79
CA TRP A 263 -18.86 17.88 34.32
C TRP A 263 -18.18 18.72 35.41
N ASN A 264 -18.94 19.60 36.07
CA ASN A 264 -18.38 20.57 37.01
C ASN A 264 -18.05 19.97 38.37
N ASN A 265 -18.83 19.00 38.85
CA ASN A 265 -18.77 18.57 40.24
C ASN A 265 -18.20 17.15 40.45
N GLN A 266 -18.18 16.31 39.42
CA GLN A 266 -17.64 14.95 39.53
C GLN A 266 -16.18 14.89 39.08
N SER A 267 -15.42 13.92 39.61
CA SER A 267 -14.03 13.66 39.23
C SER A 267 -13.89 13.12 37.80
N GLU A 268 -12.68 13.17 37.25
CA GLU A 268 -12.33 12.49 35.98
C GLU A 268 -12.60 10.99 35.99
N SER A 269 -12.54 10.37 37.17
CA SER A 269 -12.82 8.95 37.35
C SER A 269 -14.29 8.57 37.30
N ALA A 270 -15.20 9.55 37.44
CA ALA A 270 -16.64 9.30 37.40
C ALA A 270 -17.10 8.92 35.99
N ILE A 271 -17.96 7.90 35.91
CA ILE A 271 -18.50 7.36 34.66
C ILE A 271 -19.87 7.98 34.38
N TRP A 272 -19.98 8.71 33.28
CA TRP A 272 -21.25 9.23 32.81
C TRP A 272 -22.10 8.13 32.16
N ASN A 273 -23.36 8.04 32.56
CA ASN A 273 -24.32 7.07 32.01
C ASN A 273 -25.30 7.76 31.05
N PRO A 274 -25.16 7.56 29.73
CA PRO A 274 -26.10 8.11 28.74
C PRO A 274 -27.48 7.42 28.76
N ASP A 275 -27.57 6.19 29.30
CA ASP A 275 -28.83 5.41 29.28
C ASP A 275 -29.96 6.09 30.04
N ASN A 276 -29.62 6.94 31.01
CA ASN A 276 -30.56 7.71 31.82
C ASN A 276 -31.51 8.59 30.99
N TYR A 277 -31.15 8.88 29.74
CA TYR A 277 -31.89 9.79 28.86
C TYR A 277 -32.66 9.06 27.76
N CYS A 278 -32.41 7.77 27.54
CA CYS A 278 -32.98 7.04 26.41
C CYS A 278 -34.51 6.98 26.45
N GLY A 279 -35.14 7.14 25.29
CA GLY A 279 -36.60 7.13 25.14
C GLY A 279 -37.31 8.41 25.61
N GLN A 280 -36.60 9.34 26.28
CA GLN A 280 -37.19 10.61 26.71
C GLN A 280 -37.66 11.45 25.50
N LYS A 281 -38.54 12.42 25.77
CA LYS A 281 -39.10 13.32 24.77
C LYS A 281 -38.08 14.39 24.36
N TRP A 282 -37.79 14.44 23.06
CA TRP A 282 -37.04 15.54 22.45
C TRP A 282 -37.85 16.85 22.58
N GLY A 283 -37.26 17.85 23.20
CA GLY A 283 -37.85 19.17 23.40
C GLY A 283 -37.04 20.27 22.73
N SER A 284 -37.58 21.50 22.69
CA SER A 284 -36.94 22.68 22.09
C SER A 284 -35.58 23.03 22.70
N SER A 285 -35.35 22.62 23.96
CA SER A 285 -34.05 22.79 24.63
C SER A 285 -33.04 21.68 24.34
N GLY A 286 -33.40 20.69 23.52
CA GLY A 286 -32.50 19.63 23.07
C GLY A 286 -31.27 20.18 22.35
N GLY A 287 -30.22 19.37 22.30
CA GLY A 287 -28.99 19.76 21.61
C GLY A 287 -28.03 18.60 21.49
N GLY A 288 -26.93 18.84 20.78
CA GLY A 288 -25.84 17.89 20.57
C GLY A 288 -24.50 18.42 21.07
N HIS A 289 -23.57 17.52 21.33
CA HIS A 289 -22.18 17.85 21.65
C HIS A 289 -21.25 16.82 21.03
N ALA A 290 -20.08 17.26 20.57
CA ALA A 290 -19.06 16.41 19.98
C ALA A 290 -17.78 16.47 20.79
N VAL A 291 -17.18 15.31 21.04
CA VAL A 291 -15.96 15.15 21.83
C VAL A 291 -15.08 14.06 21.22
N THR A 292 -13.81 14.02 21.62
CA THR A 292 -12.85 13.04 21.08
C THR A 292 -12.76 11.83 22.01
N LEU A 293 -13.15 10.66 21.53
CA LEU A 293 -12.95 9.39 22.23
C LEU A 293 -11.55 8.86 21.88
N VAL A 294 -10.72 8.73 22.91
CA VAL A 294 -9.26 8.50 22.82
C VAL A 294 -8.82 7.21 23.51
N GLY A 295 -9.73 6.41 24.03
CA GLY A 295 -9.34 5.17 24.69
C GLY A 295 -10.48 4.45 25.40
N TYR A 296 -10.11 3.40 26.11
CA TYR A 296 -10.99 2.61 26.96
C TYR A 296 -10.21 1.87 28.03
N ASP A 297 -10.94 1.45 29.07
CA ASP A 297 -10.48 0.47 30.03
C ASP A 297 -11.63 -0.46 30.38
N ASP A 298 -11.40 -1.76 30.21
CA ASP A 298 -12.31 -2.84 30.60
C ASP A 298 -11.58 -3.94 31.37
N SER A 299 -10.48 -3.58 32.04
CA SER A 299 -9.68 -4.51 32.84
C SER A 299 -10.31 -4.90 34.18
N ASP A 300 -11.29 -4.12 34.65
CA ASP A 300 -12.02 -4.40 35.89
C ASP A 300 -12.89 -5.66 35.75
N ALA A 301 -13.10 -6.41 36.83
CA ALA A 301 -13.97 -7.58 36.78
C ALA A 301 -15.46 -7.20 36.67
N ASP A 302 -15.83 -6.03 37.20
CA ASP A 302 -17.19 -5.51 37.12
C ASP A 302 -17.36 -4.64 35.87
N THR A 303 -18.23 -5.11 34.96
CA THR A 303 -18.60 -4.39 33.74
C THR A 303 -19.17 -2.99 33.97
N ALA A 304 -19.68 -2.69 35.18
CA ALA A 304 -20.12 -1.35 35.55
C ALA A 304 -18.97 -0.34 35.60
N ASN A 305 -17.73 -0.80 35.82
CA ASN A 305 -16.52 0.01 35.84
C ASN A 305 -15.87 0.14 34.45
N HIS A 306 -16.39 -0.53 33.42
CA HIS A 306 -15.84 -0.44 32.07
C HIS A 306 -16.24 0.86 31.40
N TYR A 307 -15.27 1.56 30.80
CA TYR A 307 -15.51 2.88 30.24
C TYR A 307 -14.77 3.17 28.93
N TRP A 308 -15.35 4.10 28.18
CA TRP A 308 -14.67 4.88 27.15
C TRP A 308 -14.02 6.11 27.77
N LEU A 309 -12.83 6.50 27.30
CA LEU A 309 -12.10 7.69 27.71
C LEU A 309 -12.25 8.80 26.68
N LEU A 310 -12.73 9.98 27.08
CA LEU A 310 -13.05 11.08 26.18
C LEU A 310 -12.37 12.39 26.62
N VAL A 311 -11.95 13.19 25.64
CA VAL A 311 -11.40 14.55 25.82
C VAL A 311 -12.45 15.57 25.42
N ASN A 312 -12.77 16.48 26.33
CA ASN A 312 -13.76 17.53 26.13
C ASN A 312 -13.08 18.85 25.70
N SER A 313 -13.85 19.81 25.18
CA SER A 313 -13.40 21.12 24.70
C SER A 313 -13.90 22.27 25.57
N TRP A 314 -14.16 22.03 26.86
CA TRP A 314 -14.68 23.03 27.80
C TRP A 314 -13.66 23.50 28.84
N GLY A 315 -12.37 23.32 28.56
CA GLY A 315 -11.28 23.60 29.50
C GLY A 315 -11.24 22.65 30.69
N THR A 316 -10.49 23.03 31.73
CA THR A 316 -10.35 22.27 32.97
C THR A 316 -11.35 22.73 34.03
N THR A 317 -11.66 21.82 34.97
CA THR A 317 -12.32 22.17 36.23
C THR A 317 -11.42 21.73 37.40
N ALA A 318 -11.73 22.14 38.63
CA ALA A 318 -10.97 21.72 39.81
C ALA A 318 -10.87 20.18 39.93
N ASN A 319 -11.92 19.47 39.48
CA ASN A 319 -12.01 18.01 39.52
C ASN A 319 -11.61 17.34 38.19
N ARG A 320 -11.23 18.13 37.16
CA ARG A 320 -10.87 17.68 35.80
C ARG A 320 -9.64 18.41 35.25
N PRO A 321 -8.46 18.19 35.84
CA PRO A 321 -7.22 18.87 35.43
C PRO A 321 -6.75 18.51 34.00
N ASN A 322 -7.19 17.39 33.45
CA ASN A 322 -6.84 16.93 32.11
C ASN A 322 -7.96 17.20 31.08
N GLY A 323 -9.09 17.79 31.49
CA GLY A 323 -10.20 18.07 30.57
C GLY A 323 -10.87 16.79 30.02
N ILE A 324 -10.77 15.68 30.74
CA ILE A 324 -11.28 14.36 30.34
C ILE A 324 -12.49 13.92 31.16
N PHE A 325 -13.24 12.97 30.60
CA PHE A 325 -14.29 12.26 31.32
C PHE A 325 -14.46 10.84 30.79
N ARG A 326 -15.18 10.02 31.55
CA ARG A 326 -15.47 8.62 31.23
C ARG A 326 -16.93 8.45 30.84
N VAL A 327 -17.19 7.62 29.84
CA VAL A 327 -18.55 7.22 29.44
C VAL A 327 -18.72 5.73 29.61
N LYS A 328 -19.87 5.32 30.12
CA LYS A 328 -20.21 3.90 30.32
C LYS A 328 -20.02 3.10 29.03
N MET A 329 -19.27 2.00 29.08
CA MET A 329 -19.01 1.15 27.92
C MET A 329 -20.23 0.31 27.53
N TYR A 330 -20.92 -0.30 28.49
CA TYR A 330 -22.13 -1.10 28.26
C TYR A 330 -23.38 -0.23 28.23
N ALA A 331 -23.38 0.77 27.33
CA ALA A 331 -24.50 1.66 27.08
C ALA A 331 -25.47 1.10 26.02
N ASN A 332 -26.66 1.67 25.93
CA ASN A 332 -27.61 1.43 24.86
C ASN A 332 -27.17 2.16 23.58
N TYR A 333 -26.38 1.49 22.74
CA TYR A 333 -25.93 2.06 21.46
C TYR A 333 -27.07 2.39 20.48
N GLY A 334 -28.22 1.71 20.60
CA GLY A 334 -29.43 1.98 19.82
C GLY A 334 -30.36 3.03 20.44
N CYS A 335 -29.88 3.79 21.44
CA CYS A 335 -30.67 4.81 22.13
C CYS A 335 -31.19 5.86 21.16
N THR A 336 -32.48 6.18 21.29
CA THR A 336 -33.18 7.23 20.54
C THR A 336 -34.05 8.07 21.47
N PHE A 337 -34.50 9.23 21.01
CA PHE A 337 -35.46 10.07 21.73
C PHE A 337 -36.80 10.08 20.99
N SER A 338 -37.90 10.15 21.73
CA SER A 338 -39.20 10.32 21.09
C SER A 338 -39.27 11.70 20.42
N ARG A 339 -39.75 11.73 19.16
CA ARG A 339 -39.80 12.89 18.24
C ARG A 339 -38.50 13.28 17.54
N LEU A 340 -37.37 12.65 17.86
CA LEU A 340 -36.13 12.81 17.10
C LEU A 340 -35.84 11.55 16.28
N SER A 341 -35.69 11.70 14.97
CA SER A 341 -35.30 10.59 14.08
C SER A 341 -33.78 10.53 13.93
N ALA A 342 -33.07 10.34 15.04
CA ALA A 342 -31.63 10.16 15.09
C ALA A 342 -31.23 9.32 16.30
N TYR A 343 -30.07 8.67 16.22
CA TYR A 343 -29.49 8.00 17.38
C TYR A 343 -28.94 9.04 18.35
N ALA A 344 -29.05 8.75 19.65
CA ALA A 344 -28.53 9.62 20.69
C ALA A 344 -26.99 9.64 20.72
N LEU A 345 -26.33 8.59 20.21
CA LEU A 345 -24.88 8.43 20.21
C LEU A 345 -24.38 8.17 18.78
N GLY A 346 -23.38 8.93 18.34
CA GLY A 346 -22.74 8.81 17.03
C GLY A 346 -21.25 8.52 17.15
N PHE A 347 -20.77 7.54 16.37
CA PHE A 347 -19.36 7.09 16.37
C PHE A 347 -18.80 7.15 14.95
N GLN A 348 -17.91 8.09 14.68
CA GLN A 348 -17.23 8.22 13.39
C GLN A 348 -15.72 8.41 13.59
N THR A 349 -14.94 8.04 12.59
CA THR A 349 -13.50 8.34 12.52
C THR A 349 -13.17 8.91 11.15
N LEU A 350 -11.92 9.32 10.97
CA LEU A 350 -11.42 9.87 9.71
C LEU A 350 -10.44 8.89 9.08
N ASP A 351 -10.54 8.71 7.76
CA ASP A 351 -9.48 8.12 6.95
C ASP A 351 -8.75 9.27 6.25
N ILE A 352 -7.53 9.55 6.70
CA ILE A 352 -6.75 10.69 6.24
C ILE A 352 -5.53 10.18 5.46
N ALA A 353 -5.39 10.63 4.23
CA ALA A 353 -4.16 10.52 3.48
C ALA A 353 -3.41 11.84 3.64
N TRP A 354 -2.44 11.87 4.55
CA TRP A 354 -1.55 13.01 4.68
C TRP A 354 -0.65 13.11 3.44
N GLY A 355 -0.40 14.34 2.99
CA GLY A 355 0.56 14.63 1.93
C GLY A 355 1.97 14.71 2.49
N ASP A 356 2.95 14.52 1.61
CA ASP A 356 4.36 14.76 1.90
C ASP A 356 4.58 16.27 1.96
N GLY A 357 4.16 16.90 3.05
CA GLY A 357 4.42 18.32 3.21
C GLY A 357 5.90 18.59 3.19
N GLY A 358 6.29 19.61 2.40
CA GLY A 358 7.60 20.24 2.37
C GLY A 358 8.04 20.88 3.70
N GLY A 359 7.59 20.33 4.82
CA GLY A 359 8.13 20.42 6.17
C GLY A 359 8.19 19.00 6.73
N ALA A 360 8.94 18.14 6.05
CA ALA A 360 9.31 16.84 6.58
C ALA A 360 10.46 17.07 7.58
N SER A 361 10.35 16.52 8.79
CA SER A 361 11.45 15.67 9.22
C SER A 361 11.44 14.48 8.26
N SER A 362 11.92 14.69 7.04
CA SER A 362 12.19 13.59 6.13
C SER A 362 13.25 12.82 6.87
N ASP A 363 12.93 11.58 7.22
CA ASP A 363 14.02 10.67 7.38
C ASP A 363 14.84 10.76 6.08
N THR A 364 16.05 11.29 6.21
CA THR A 364 16.99 11.45 5.09
C THR A 364 18.12 10.43 5.22
N ILE A 365 18.13 9.71 6.33
CA ILE A 365 19.16 8.75 6.65
C ILE A 365 18.66 7.44 6.07
N ALA A 366 19.37 6.93 5.08
CA ALA A 366 19.05 5.62 4.55
C ALA A 366 19.36 4.53 5.58
N PRO A 367 18.59 3.42 5.57
CA PRO A 367 18.93 2.24 6.36
C PRO A 367 20.36 1.76 6.11
N THR A 368 20.89 1.02 7.08
CA THR A 368 22.19 0.36 6.95
C THR A 368 22.02 -1.15 7.02
N VAL A 369 22.46 -1.87 5.99
CA VAL A 369 22.58 -3.35 6.03
C VAL A 369 23.76 -3.70 6.93
N THR A 370 23.48 -4.25 8.12
CA THR A 370 24.47 -4.51 9.17
C THR A 370 25.12 -5.88 9.04
N SER A 371 24.44 -6.86 8.43
CA SER A 371 24.99 -8.18 8.14
C SER A 371 24.39 -8.74 6.87
N PHE A 372 25.22 -9.36 6.04
CA PHE A 372 24.80 -10.14 4.89
C PHE A 372 25.79 -11.28 4.66
N SER A 373 25.32 -12.52 4.68
CA SER A 373 26.16 -13.68 4.40
C SER A 373 25.40 -14.79 3.66
N ILE A 374 26.13 -15.46 2.77
CA ILE A 374 25.65 -16.59 1.95
C ILE A 374 26.72 -17.70 1.99
N PRO A 375 26.40 -18.95 1.60
CA PRO A 375 27.39 -20.00 1.44
C PRO A 375 28.49 -19.62 0.44
N SER A 376 29.70 -20.15 0.62
CA SER A 376 30.83 -19.90 -0.30
C SER A 376 30.72 -20.64 -1.64
N SER A 377 29.92 -21.71 -1.70
CA SER A 377 29.66 -22.48 -2.92
C SER A 377 28.25 -23.06 -2.96
N SER A 378 27.74 -23.30 -4.18
CA SER A 378 26.47 -23.98 -4.42
C SER A 378 26.50 -24.76 -5.74
N THR A 379 25.81 -25.89 -5.80
CA THR A 379 25.54 -26.67 -7.03
C THR A 379 24.17 -26.37 -7.63
N SER A 380 23.41 -25.45 -7.02
CA SER A 380 22.07 -25.03 -7.42
C SER A 380 22.00 -23.53 -7.76
N LEU A 381 21.10 -23.17 -8.66
CA LEU A 381 20.74 -21.78 -8.96
C LEU A 381 19.93 -21.10 -7.84
N THR A 382 19.36 -21.87 -6.92
CA THR A 382 18.72 -21.33 -5.71
C THR A 382 19.68 -21.50 -4.55
N VAL A 383 20.07 -20.38 -3.94
CA VAL A 383 21.07 -20.31 -2.87
C VAL A 383 20.41 -19.77 -1.61
N SER A 384 20.78 -20.33 -0.44
CA SER A 384 20.30 -19.84 0.84
C SER A 384 21.00 -18.54 1.23
N ILE A 385 20.30 -17.70 2.00
CA ILE A 385 20.85 -16.53 2.66
C ILE A 385 20.99 -16.88 4.13
N ASN A 386 22.23 -16.90 4.65
CA ASN A 386 22.52 -17.29 6.02
C ASN A 386 22.13 -16.19 7.00
N THR A 387 22.48 -14.94 6.67
CA THR A 387 22.11 -13.75 7.44
C THR A 387 21.80 -12.59 6.50
N LEU A 388 20.77 -11.82 6.84
CA LEU A 388 20.50 -10.50 6.28
C LEU A 388 19.80 -9.66 7.35
N THR A 389 20.52 -8.69 7.90
CA THR A 389 20.00 -7.76 8.90
C THR A 389 20.26 -6.33 8.48
N ALA A 390 19.34 -5.44 8.81
CA ALA A 390 19.50 -4.01 8.59
C ALA A 390 18.90 -3.26 9.78
N THR A 391 19.41 -2.06 10.01
CA THR A 391 18.93 -1.13 11.04
C THR A 391 18.69 0.23 10.40
N ASP A 392 17.81 1.00 11.02
CA ASP A 392 17.47 2.34 10.60
C ASP A 392 17.16 3.21 11.82
N ASN A 393 17.24 4.53 11.71
CA ASN A 393 16.88 5.45 12.79
C ASN A 393 15.36 5.54 13.02
N VAL A 394 14.54 5.20 12.01
CA VAL A 394 13.09 5.08 12.15
C VAL A 394 12.66 3.62 12.02
N ASP A 395 12.75 3.03 10.83
CA ASP A 395 12.40 1.62 10.60
C ASP A 395 12.87 1.10 9.22
N VAL A 396 13.11 -0.21 9.14
CA VAL A 396 13.39 -0.87 7.85
C VAL A 396 12.10 -1.51 7.34
N THR A 397 11.58 -1.01 6.22
CA THR A 397 10.30 -1.48 5.66
C THR A 397 10.45 -2.43 4.48
N GLY A 398 11.65 -2.53 3.91
CA GLY A 398 11.90 -3.39 2.76
C GLY A 398 13.33 -3.92 2.67
N TYR A 399 13.45 -5.15 2.20
CA TYR A 399 14.70 -5.84 1.89
C TYR A 399 14.70 -6.32 0.44
N MET A 400 15.86 -6.28 -0.22
CA MET A 400 16.04 -6.82 -1.57
C MET A 400 17.44 -7.40 -1.70
N VAL A 401 17.56 -8.50 -2.45
CA VAL A 401 18.85 -9.06 -2.87
C VAL A 401 18.90 -9.10 -4.39
N THR A 402 19.99 -8.59 -4.97
CA THR A 402 20.21 -8.53 -6.42
C THR A 402 21.54 -9.19 -6.80
N ASN A 403 21.66 -9.63 -8.05
CA ASN A 403 22.93 -10.03 -8.67
C ASN A 403 23.52 -8.88 -9.54
N SER A 404 23.26 -7.64 -9.11
CA SER A 404 23.76 -6.42 -9.76
C SER A 404 24.14 -5.41 -8.68
N SER A 405 25.27 -4.74 -8.87
CA SER A 405 25.75 -3.67 -7.98
C SER A 405 24.97 -2.36 -8.14
N THR A 406 24.11 -2.25 -9.15
CA THR A 406 23.27 -1.06 -9.35
C THR A 406 22.25 -0.94 -8.23
N LYS A 407 22.27 0.17 -7.50
CA LYS A 407 21.29 0.48 -6.45
C LYS A 407 19.87 0.44 -7.03
N PRO A 408 18.96 -0.38 -6.48
CA PRO A 408 17.56 -0.38 -6.90
C PRO A 408 16.88 0.92 -6.47
N THR A 409 15.88 1.35 -7.23
CA THR A 409 14.99 2.42 -6.78
C THR A 409 14.07 1.88 -5.67
N ALA A 410 13.59 2.76 -4.79
CA ALA A 410 12.65 2.36 -3.74
C ALA A 410 11.32 1.82 -4.28
N SER A 411 10.98 2.18 -5.53
CA SER A 411 9.82 1.72 -6.30
C SER A 411 10.08 0.46 -7.15
N ALA A 412 11.29 -0.07 -7.16
CA ALA A 412 11.62 -1.26 -7.94
C ALA A 412 10.78 -2.47 -7.49
N SER A 413 10.27 -3.27 -8.43
CA SER A 413 9.59 -4.53 -8.11
C SER A 413 10.58 -5.50 -7.45
N GLY A 414 10.16 -6.20 -6.40
CA GLY A 414 10.97 -7.24 -5.73
C GLY A 414 11.44 -6.91 -4.31
N TRP A 415 11.01 -5.77 -3.75
CA TRP A 415 11.15 -5.50 -2.31
C TRP A 415 10.27 -6.46 -1.50
N SER A 416 10.83 -6.99 -0.42
CA SER A 416 10.15 -7.85 0.55
C SER A 416 10.07 -7.15 1.91
N SER A 417 8.92 -7.22 2.59
CA SER A 417 8.75 -6.66 3.94
C SER A 417 9.52 -7.41 5.03
N SER A 418 10.08 -8.57 4.70
CA SER A 418 10.96 -9.36 5.57
C SER A 418 12.24 -9.74 4.83
N ALA A 419 13.35 -9.88 5.56
CA ALA A 419 14.63 -10.31 5.00
C ALA A 419 14.48 -11.64 4.24
N PRO A 420 14.81 -11.70 2.93
CA PRO A 420 14.76 -12.93 2.16
C PRO A 420 15.68 -14.01 2.72
N ILE A 421 15.21 -15.26 2.71
CA ILE A 421 15.97 -16.45 3.17
C ILE A 421 16.70 -17.17 2.03
N SER A 422 16.45 -16.79 0.79
CA SER A 422 17.08 -17.38 -0.40
C SER A 422 17.09 -16.40 -1.58
N TYR A 423 18.00 -16.63 -2.53
CA TYR A 423 18.04 -15.96 -3.82
C TYR A 423 18.09 -16.99 -4.95
N THR A 424 17.33 -16.78 -6.02
CA THR A 424 17.34 -17.64 -7.21
C THR A 424 17.91 -16.89 -8.40
N PHE A 425 19.04 -17.38 -8.92
CA PHE A 425 19.65 -16.90 -10.16
C PHE A 425 18.77 -17.24 -11.37
N SER A 426 18.89 -16.45 -12.45
CA SER A 426 18.26 -16.75 -13.74
C SER A 426 18.66 -18.15 -14.24
N SER A 427 17.76 -18.86 -14.92
CA SER A 427 18.02 -20.17 -15.55
C SER A 427 19.15 -20.14 -16.59
N SER A 428 19.46 -18.96 -17.14
CA SER A 428 20.59 -18.73 -18.06
C SER A 428 21.95 -18.54 -17.36
N THR A 429 21.98 -18.56 -16.03
CA THR A 429 23.22 -18.31 -15.27
C THR A 429 24.15 -19.51 -15.35
N THR A 430 25.40 -19.28 -15.74
CA THR A 430 26.45 -20.30 -15.82
C THR A 430 27.24 -20.42 -14.52
N SER A 431 27.93 -21.55 -14.36
CA SER A 431 28.93 -21.78 -13.30
C SER A 431 29.99 -20.67 -13.24
N GLY A 432 30.60 -20.53 -12.06
CA GLY A 432 31.60 -19.50 -11.75
C GLY A 432 31.20 -18.62 -10.57
N THR A 433 32.06 -17.69 -10.22
CA THR A 433 31.83 -16.75 -9.11
C THR A 433 30.74 -15.75 -9.47
N LYS A 434 29.75 -15.61 -8.58
CA LYS A 434 28.69 -14.60 -8.63
C LYS A 434 28.73 -13.79 -7.35
N THR A 435 28.25 -12.54 -7.42
CA THR A 435 28.20 -11.64 -6.27
C THR A 435 26.79 -11.15 -6.09
N LEU A 436 26.24 -11.37 -4.90
CA LEU A 436 24.95 -10.85 -4.50
C LEU A 436 25.13 -9.57 -3.70
N TYR A 437 24.19 -8.66 -3.85
CA TYR A 437 24.14 -7.36 -3.19
C TYR A 437 22.83 -7.28 -2.41
N ALA A 438 22.92 -7.09 -1.11
CA ALA A 438 21.78 -6.90 -0.23
C ALA A 438 21.52 -5.41 -0.01
N TRP A 439 20.24 -5.05 -0.04
CA TRP A 439 19.73 -3.69 0.09
C TRP A 439 18.62 -3.66 1.13
N ALA A 440 18.49 -2.53 1.80
CA ALA A 440 17.37 -2.21 2.68
C ALA A 440 16.76 -0.86 2.28
N LYS A 441 15.46 -0.68 2.53
CA LYS A 441 14.77 0.60 2.38
C LYS A 441 13.87 0.89 3.57
N ASP A 442 13.61 2.17 3.80
CA ASP A 442 12.69 2.67 4.83
C ASP A 442 11.35 3.09 4.22
N ALA A 443 10.45 3.62 5.06
CA ALA A 443 9.17 4.18 4.64
C ALA A 443 9.31 5.51 3.88
N ALA A 444 10.45 6.19 4.00
CA ALA A 444 10.76 7.46 3.34
C ALA A 444 11.43 7.26 1.96
N ASP A 445 11.47 6.02 1.46
CA ASP A 445 12.06 5.62 0.19
C ASP A 445 13.58 5.88 0.08
N ASN A 446 14.27 6.03 1.20
CA ASN A 446 15.73 5.98 1.21
C ASN A 446 16.20 4.54 1.06
N VAL A 447 17.18 4.32 0.19
CA VAL A 447 17.75 2.99 -0.07
C VAL A 447 19.20 2.94 0.43
N SER A 448 19.51 1.92 1.22
CA SER A 448 20.81 1.70 1.83
C SER A 448 21.96 1.66 0.82
N ALA A 449 23.20 1.79 1.29
CA ALA A 449 24.33 1.21 0.57
C ALA A 449 24.20 -0.32 0.57
N SER A 450 24.74 -0.99 -0.45
CA SER A 450 24.74 -2.45 -0.49
C SER A 450 25.80 -3.04 0.42
N LEU A 451 25.48 -4.16 1.06
CA LEU A 451 26.49 -5.12 1.54
C LEU A 451 26.51 -6.31 0.57
N SER A 452 27.69 -6.81 0.22
CA SER A 452 27.84 -7.85 -0.82
C SER A 452 28.53 -9.10 -0.30
N ALA A 453 28.17 -10.24 -0.89
CA ALA A 453 28.81 -11.52 -0.63
C ALA A 453 28.92 -12.32 -1.93
N SER A 454 29.98 -13.10 -2.07
CA SER A 454 30.28 -13.88 -3.28
C SER A 454 30.09 -15.37 -3.05
N ILE A 455 29.60 -16.05 -4.06
CA ILE A 455 29.38 -17.50 -4.09
C ILE A 455 29.94 -18.09 -5.38
N THR A 456 30.57 -19.26 -5.29
CA THR A 456 31.00 -20.03 -6.46
C THR A 456 29.92 -21.02 -6.85
N LEU A 457 29.28 -20.81 -8.00
CA LEU A 457 28.34 -21.77 -8.56
C LEU A 457 29.09 -22.87 -9.32
N SER A 458 28.87 -24.12 -8.94
CA SER A 458 29.37 -25.32 -9.62
C SER A 458 28.19 -26.13 -10.13
N LEU A 459 27.47 -25.58 -11.11
CA LEU A 459 26.33 -26.24 -11.73
C LEU A 459 26.82 -27.42 -12.58
N ALA A 460 26.08 -28.53 -12.54
CA ALA A 460 26.30 -29.64 -13.45
C ALA A 460 26.01 -29.14 -14.88
N GLY A 461 27.04 -29.08 -15.72
CA GLY A 461 26.85 -28.76 -17.13
C GLY A 461 26.15 -29.89 -17.88
N THR A 462 25.55 -29.57 -19.01
CA THR A 462 24.94 -30.54 -19.94
C THR A 462 25.83 -30.69 -21.18
N PRO A 463 26.11 -31.92 -21.65
CA PRO A 463 26.85 -32.14 -22.90
C PRO A 463 26.04 -31.67 -24.13
N ASP A 464 26.74 -31.43 -25.25
CA ASP A 464 26.16 -31.15 -26.58
C ASP A 464 27.14 -31.66 -27.64
N LEU A 465 26.83 -32.79 -28.26
CA LEU A 465 27.64 -33.53 -29.21
C LEU A 465 27.24 -33.20 -30.63
N VAL A 466 28.12 -32.48 -31.33
CA VAL A 466 27.96 -32.17 -32.75
C VAL A 466 28.98 -32.90 -33.60
N ILE A 467 28.61 -33.28 -34.82
CA ILE A 467 29.61 -33.60 -35.83
C ILE A 467 30.18 -32.29 -36.38
N SER A 468 31.41 -31.95 -35.99
CA SER A 468 32.07 -30.71 -36.41
C SER A 468 32.73 -30.84 -37.79
N ALA A 469 33.13 -32.04 -38.22
CA ALA A 469 33.69 -32.32 -39.54
C ALA A 469 33.24 -33.68 -40.07
N LEU A 470 33.02 -33.77 -41.39
CA LEU A 470 32.64 -35.01 -42.08
C LEU A 470 33.25 -35.05 -43.49
N SER A 471 33.87 -36.18 -43.83
CA SER A 471 34.43 -36.45 -45.16
C SER A 471 34.16 -37.89 -45.59
N ASN A 472 33.44 -38.04 -46.71
CA ASN A 472 33.30 -39.32 -47.39
C ASN A 472 34.47 -39.51 -48.36
N GLN A 473 35.26 -40.57 -48.17
CA GLN A 473 36.47 -40.80 -48.98
C GLN A 473 36.17 -41.47 -50.34
N ALA A 474 34.90 -41.81 -50.61
CA ALA A 474 34.45 -42.33 -51.91
C ALA A 474 33.50 -41.34 -52.60
N LYS A 475 33.62 -41.28 -53.93
CA LYS A 475 32.70 -40.52 -54.82
C LYS A 475 31.67 -41.42 -55.52
N THR A 476 31.95 -42.72 -55.67
CA THR A 476 31.09 -43.67 -56.38
C THR A 476 31.04 -45.01 -55.65
N ILE A 477 29.87 -45.65 -55.58
CA ILE A 477 29.66 -47.00 -55.05
C ILE A 477 29.17 -47.91 -56.19
N THR A 478 29.78 -49.08 -56.34
CA THR A 478 29.48 -50.07 -57.39
C THR A 478 29.09 -51.41 -56.78
N ALA A 479 28.58 -52.34 -57.61
CA ALA A 479 28.18 -53.68 -57.16
C ALA A 479 29.33 -54.45 -56.47
N TYR A 480 30.56 -54.21 -56.91
CA TYR A 480 31.77 -54.87 -56.42
C TYR A 480 32.47 -54.11 -55.28
N ALA A 481 32.19 -52.81 -55.12
CA ALA A 481 32.78 -51.94 -54.08
C ALA A 481 31.67 -51.25 -53.28
N ARG A 482 31.02 -52.03 -52.41
CA ARG A 482 29.85 -51.61 -51.61
C ARG A 482 30.21 -50.99 -50.27
N SER A 483 31.50 -50.86 -49.97
CA SER A 483 32.01 -50.25 -48.74
C SER A 483 32.96 -49.10 -49.06
N PHE A 484 32.99 -48.11 -48.18
CA PHE A 484 33.91 -46.99 -48.28
C PHE A 484 34.28 -46.48 -46.89
N SER A 485 35.43 -45.81 -46.80
CA SER A 485 35.87 -45.16 -45.57
C SER A 485 35.20 -43.79 -45.42
N ILE A 486 34.66 -43.53 -44.23
CA ILE A 486 34.12 -42.23 -43.82
C ILE A 486 34.90 -41.73 -42.62
N ARG A 487 35.29 -40.45 -42.65
CA ARG A 487 35.98 -39.78 -41.55
C ARG A 487 35.09 -38.72 -40.95
N ASP A 488 34.89 -38.77 -39.64
CA ASP A 488 34.14 -37.77 -38.87
C ASP A 488 34.95 -37.22 -37.70
N THR A 489 34.50 -36.08 -37.20
CA THR A 489 34.91 -35.49 -35.94
C THR A 489 33.68 -35.16 -35.11
N THR A 490 33.50 -35.86 -33.99
CA THR A 490 32.52 -35.50 -32.96
C THR A 490 33.13 -34.50 -31.99
N LYS A 491 32.45 -33.41 -31.67
CA LYS A 491 32.87 -32.40 -30.70
C LYS A 491 31.81 -32.30 -29.61
N ASN A 492 32.23 -32.28 -28.35
CA ASN A 492 31.37 -31.81 -27.26
C ASN A 492 31.49 -30.28 -27.17
N GLN A 493 30.48 -29.56 -27.63
CA GLN A 493 30.38 -28.11 -27.54
C GLN A 493 29.56 -27.62 -26.33
N GLY A 494 29.01 -28.54 -25.54
CA GLY A 494 28.22 -28.25 -24.35
C GLY A 494 29.07 -27.83 -23.15
N THR A 495 28.43 -27.64 -22.00
CA THR A 495 29.07 -27.22 -20.74
C THR A 495 29.33 -28.37 -19.79
N GLY A 496 28.79 -29.56 -20.06
CA GLY A 496 29.03 -30.81 -19.32
C GLY A 496 29.86 -31.81 -20.09
N SER A 497 30.47 -32.76 -19.38
CA SER A 497 31.14 -33.90 -20.01
C SER A 497 30.12 -34.88 -20.56
N ALA A 498 30.33 -35.35 -21.79
CA ALA A 498 29.55 -36.42 -22.38
C ALA A 498 30.13 -37.78 -21.98
N THR A 499 29.27 -38.74 -21.64
CA THR A 499 29.66 -40.14 -21.55
C THR A 499 29.98 -40.70 -22.95
N ALA A 500 30.48 -41.94 -23.01
CA ALA A 500 30.77 -42.55 -24.30
C ALA A 500 29.48 -42.75 -25.12
N SER A 501 29.56 -42.45 -26.42
CA SER A 501 28.43 -42.53 -27.36
C SER A 501 28.85 -43.16 -28.69
N THR A 502 27.93 -43.25 -29.64
CA THR A 502 28.19 -43.86 -30.95
C THR A 502 27.76 -42.96 -32.10
N THR A 503 28.68 -42.67 -33.02
CA THR A 503 28.35 -42.00 -34.29
C THR A 503 27.85 -43.03 -35.30
N ARG A 504 26.70 -42.74 -35.93
CA ARG A 504 26.11 -43.53 -37.01
C ARG A 504 26.10 -42.76 -38.33
N TYR A 505 26.04 -43.50 -39.43
CA TYR A 505 26.19 -42.93 -40.78
C TYR A 505 25.03 -43.31 -41.69
N TYR A 506 24.64 -42.37 -42.53
CA TYR A 506 23.51 -42.49 -43.43
C TYR A 506 23.87 -42.01 -44.83
N LEU A 507 23.12 -42.50 -45.82
CA LEU A 507 23.01 -41.87 -47.13
C LEU A 507 21.64 -41.21 -47.26
N SER A 508 21.60 -39.95 -47.68
CA SER A 508 20.37 -39.20 -47.88
C SER A 508 20.37 -38.53 -49.25
N THR A 509 19.22 -38.46 -49.92
CA THR A 509 19.09 -37.67 -51.16
C THR A 509 18.98 -36.17 -50.88
N THR A 510 18.76 -35.80 -49.62
CA THR A 510 18.68 -34.42 -49.14
C THR A 510 19.90 -34.04 -48.31
N THR A 511 20.04 -32.75 -47.99
CA THR A 511 21.15 -32.21 -47.19
C THR A 511 20.97 -32.41 -45.67
N SER A 512 20.02 -33.24 -45.23
CA SER A 512 19.73 -33.50 -43.82
C SER A 512 19.24 -34.95 -43.62
N LYS A 513 19.30 -35.45 -42.38
CA LYS A 513 18.76 -36.77 -42.05
C LYS A 513 17.23 -36.69 -42.11
N THR A 514 16.62 -37.63 -42.83
CA THR A 514 15.16 -37.74 -42.98
C THR A 514 14.74 -39.19 -42.72
N SER A 515 13.43 -39.46 -42.63
CA SER A 515 12.91 -40.83 -42.53
C SER A 515 13.28 -41.70 -43.74
N GLY A 516 13.58 -41.10 -44.90
CA GLY A 516 14.06 -41.79 -46.10
C GLY A 516 15.58 -41.98 -46.16
N SER A 517 16.35 -41.54 -45.16
CA SER A 517 17.80 -41.71 -45.14
C SER A 517 18.17 -43.17 -44.86
N VAL A 518 19.04 -43.73 -45.70
CA VAL A 518 19.45 -45.13 -45.63
C VAL A 518 20.59 -45.29 -44.61
N LEU A 519 20.36 -46.04 -43.54
CA LEU A 519 21.38 -46.37 -42.56
C LEU A 519 22.47 -47.26 -43.18
N LEU A 520 23.73 -46.90 -42.96
CA LEU A 520 24.89 -47.70 -43.37
C LEU A 520 25.28 -48.67 -42.26
N SER A 521 25.81 -49.83 -42.63
CA SER A 521 26.44 -50.74 -41.66
C SER A 521 27.84 -50.23 -41.34
N GLY A 522 28.18 -50.19 -40.04
CA GLY A 522 29.41 -49.60 -39.53
C GLY A 522 29.10 -48.38 -38.67
N THR A 523 29.72 -48.30 -37.51
CA THR A 523 29.54 -47.24 -36.53
C THR A 523 30.88 -46.89 -35.92
N ARG A 524 31.04 -45.67 -35.40
CA ARG A 524 32.25 -45.29 -34.69
C ARG A 524 31.95 -45.04 -33.22
N SER A 525 32.64 -45.78 -32.35
CA SER A 525 32.63 -45.51 -30.92
C SER A 525 33.30 -44.17 -30.64
N VAL A 526 32.62 -43.34 -29.86
CA VAL A 526 33.12 -42.06 -29.37
C VAL A 526 33.35 -42.23 -27.86
N PRO A 527 34.60 -42.19 -27.38
CA PRO A 527 34.88 -42.23 -25.93
C PRO A 527 34.21 -41.05 -25.22
N ALA A 528 34.15 -41.09 -23.88
CA ALA A 528 33.68 -39.96 -23.10
C ALA A 528 34.46 -38.68 -23.49
N LEU A 529 33.72 -37.59 -23.75
CA LEU A 529 34.27 -36.32 -24.21
C LEU A 529 34.05 -35.24 -23.17
N ALA A 530 35.15 -34.76 -22.60
CA ALA A 530 35.15 -33.54 -21.78
C ALA A 530 34.74 -32.32 -22.62
N VAL A 531 34.31 -31.26 -21.94
CA VAL A 531 33.89 -29.99 -22.54
C VAL A 531 34.92 -29.47 -23.55
N GLY A 532 34.46 -29.11 -24.74
CA GLY A 532 35.27 -28.55 -25.83
C GLY A 532 36.17 -29.56 -26.56
N LYS A 533 36.26 -30.81 -26.09
CA LYS A 533 37.11 -31.84 -26.71
C LYS A 533 36.44 -32.48 -27.91
N THR A 534 37.27 -33.10 -28.75
CA THR A 534 36.83 -33.77 -29.98
C THR A 534 37.36 -35.20 -30.03
N SER A 535 36.64 -36.06 -30.74
CA SER A 535 37.07 -37.39 -31.15
C SER A 535 36.97 -37.47 -32.67
N SER A 536 38.09 -37.74 -33.34
CA SER A 536 38.15 -37.89 -34.79
C SER A 536 38.60 -39.29 -35.17
N GLY A 537 38.02 -39.85 -36.22
CA GLY A 537 38.44 -41.16 -36.71
C GLY A 537 37.84 -41.49 -38.07
N SER A 538 38.34 -42.55 -38.68
CA SER A 538 37.78 -43.13 -39.90
C SER A 538 37.22 -44.51 -39.59
N VAL A 539 36.10 -44.86 -40.23
CA VAL A 539 35.53 -46.20 -40.18
C VAL A 539 35.10 -46.62 -41.57
N THR A 540 35.19 -47.92 -41.85
CA THR A 540 34.64 -48.48 -43.09
C THR A 540 33.15 -48.72 -42.90
N VAL A 541 32.34 -48.04 -43.71
CA VAL A 541 30.89 -48.22 -43.77
C VAL A 541 30.51 -48.99 -45.02
N ARG A 542 29.42 -49.75 -44.96
CA ARG A 542 28.91 -50.53 -46.10
C ARG A 542 27.46 -50.19 -46.41
N VAL A 543 27.19 -50.08 -47.72
CA VAL A 543 25.91 -49.67 -48.29
C VAL A 543 24.98 -50.89 -48.41
N PRO A 544 23.74 -50.84 -47.86
CA PRO A 544 22.76 -51.93 -47.97
C PRO A 544 22.42 -52.31 -49.40
N SER A 545 21.90 -53.53 -49.61
CA SER A 545 21.46 -53.98 -50.94
C SER A 545 20.10 -53.40 -51.26
N GLY A 546 19.85 -53.09 -52.53
CA GLY A 546 18.57 -52.53 -52.97
C GLY A 546 18.42 -51.03 -52.74
N ILE A 547 19.51 -50.30 -52.42
CA ILE A 547 19.49 -48.84 -52.42
C ILE A 547 19.29 -48.31 -53.85
N ASN A 548 18.50 -47.25 -54.03
CA ASN A 548 18.22 -46.71 -55.36
C ASN A 548 19.48 -46.13 -56.02
N ARG A 549 19.60 -46.31 -57.35
CA ARG A 549 20.68 -45.75 -58.19
C ARG A 549 20.48 -44.25 -58.35
N THR A 550 21.15 -43.48 -57.51
CA THR A 550 21.10 -42.01 -57.54
C THR A 550 22.30 -41.43 -56.80
N THR A 551 22.32 -40.11 -56.65
CA THR A 551 23.34 -39.37 -55.92
C THR A 551 22.86 -39.01 -54.52
N TYR A 552 23.63 -39.44 -53.52
CA TYR A 552 23.37 -39.21 -52.10
C TYR A 552 24.40 -38.26 -51.49
N TYR A 553 24.04 -37.65 -50.37
CA TYR A 553 24.93 -37.09 -49.38
C TYR A 553 25.22 -38.13 -48.30
N ALA A 554 26.44 -38.17 -47.79
CA ALA A 554 26.73 -38.90 -46.57
C ALA A 554 26.39 -38.03 -45.36
N ILE A 555 25.80 -38.62 -44.34
CA ILE A 555 25.46 -37.93 -43.09
C ILE A 555 26.08 -38.72 -41.95
N ALA A 556 26.70 -38.03 -41.01
CA ALA A 556 27.10 -38.59 -39.73
C ALA A 556 26.26 -37.92 -38.64
N CYS A 557 25.77 -38.71 -37.69
CA CYS A 557 25.02 -38.23 -36.54
C CYS A 557 25.74 -38.72 -35.28
N ALA A 558 26.21 -37.76 -34.47
CA ALA A 558 26.73 -38.05 -33.14
C ALA A 558 25.59 -38.56 -32.25
N ASP A 559 25.91 -39.48 -31.35
CA ASP A 559 24.96 -40.09 -30.41
C ASP A 559 23.57 -40.39 -30.99
N ASP A 560 23.52 -41.05 -32.14
CA ASP A 560 22.31 -41.12 -32.97
C ASP A 560 21.08 -41.77 -32.29
N ASN A 561 21.31 -42.53 -31.21
CA ASN A 561 20.25 -43.15 -30.40
C ASN A 561 19.81 -42.28 -29.21
N ALA A 562 20.38 -41.09 -29.02
CA ALA A 562 20.15 -40.21 -27.87
C ALA A 562 20.39 -40.92 -26.52
N VAL A 563 21.54 -41.60 -26.39
CA VAL A 563 21.95 -42.28 -25.14
C VAL A 563 22.49 -41.27 -24.13
N VAL A 564 23.14 -40.22 -24.61
CA VAL A 564 23.59 -39.07 -23.84
C VAL A 564 22.45 -38.05 -23.86
N SER A 565 22.02 -37.56 -22.70
CA SER A 565 21.07 -36.44 -22.66
C SER A 565 21.82 -35.13 -22.87
N GLU A 566 21.52 -34.47 -23.97
CA GLU A 566 22.24 -33.28 -24.42
C GLU A 566 21.41 -32.00 -24.26
N SER A 567 22.07 -30.83 -24.25
CA SER A 567 21.34 -29.54 -24.22
C SER A 567 20.59 -29.24 -25.52
N ASN A 568 20.98 -29.89 -26.61
CA ASN A 568 20.31 -29.78 -27.89
C ASN A 568 20.49 -31.10 -28.64
N GLU A 569 19.39 -31.80 -28.89
CA GLU A 569 19.40 -33.09 -29.62
C GLU A 569 19.23 -32.89 -31.14
N SER A 570 18.99 -31.65 -31.58
CA SER A 570 18.63 -31.36 -32.98
C SER A 570 19.83 -31.02 -33.88
N ASN A 571 21.03 -30.83 -33.29
CA ASN A 571 22.25 -30.39 -33.97
C ASN A 571 23.32 -31.50 -34.10
N ASN A 572 22.97 -32.76 -33.82
CA ASN A 572 23.95 -33.85 -33.77
C ASN A 572 24.37 -34.37 -35.16
N CYS A 573 23.61 -34.05 -36.20
CA CYS A 573 23.84 -34.55 -37.56
C CYS A 573 24.53 -33.50 -38.46
N LYS A 574 25.56 -33.94 -39.20
CA LYS A 574 26.22 -33.16 -40.26
C LYS A 574 26.26 -33.92 -41.57
N THR A 575 26.08 -33.17 -42.65
CA THR A 575 26.09 -33.67 -44.02
C THR A 575 27.44 -33.42 -44.69
N SER A 576 27.87 -34.35 -45.55
CA SER A 576 29.12 -34.25 -46.28
C SER A 576 29.06 -33.17 -47.36
N SER A 577 30.19 -32.50 -47.59
CA SER A 577 30.31 -31.51 -48.68
C SER A 577 30.35 -32.16 -50.07
N SER A 578 30.85 -33.39 -50.15
CA SER A 578 30.93 -34.17 -51.39
C SER A 578 29.79 -35.17 -51.48
N ARG A 579 29.22 -35.33 -52.67
CA ARG A 579 28.16 -36.31 -52.96
C ARG A 579 28.76 -37.66 -53.37
N ILE A 580 27.97 -38.72 -53.17
CA ILE A 580 28.29 -40.11 -53.51
C ILE A 580 27.28 -40.61 -54.55
N THR A 581 27.75 -41.11 -55.69
CA THR A 581 26.87 -41.70 -56.72
C THR A 581 26.81 -43.21 -56.58
N VAL A 582 25.62 -43.77 -56.45
CA VAL A 582 25.39 -45.23 -56.46
C VAL A 582 24.99 -45.67 -57.87
N ARG A 583 25.72 -46.63 -58.46
CA ARG A 583 25.60 -46.98 -59.88
C ARG A 583 25.12 -48.40 -60.19
N TYR A 584 24.77 -49.22 -59.22
CA TYR A 584 24.43 -50.64 -59.44
C TYR A 584 22.99 -50.97 -59.06
#